data_AF-A0AAP8YY71-F1
#
_entry.id   AF-A0AAP8YY71-F1
#
_cell.length_a   1.000
_cell.length_b   1.000
_cell.length_c   1.000
_cell.angle_alpha   90.00
_cell.angle_beta   90.00
_cell.angle_gamma   90.00
#
_symmetry.space_group_name_H-M   'P 1'
#
loop_
_entity.id
_entity.type
_entity.pdbx_description
1 polymer ?
#
loop_
_entity_poly.entity_id
_entity_poly.type
_entity_poly.pdbx_seq_one_letter_code
_entity_poly.pdbx_strand_id
1 'polypeptide(L)'
;MNKEENPLNAPTSDSIRNGKLSISKLGDSGTTFTFGSKNSEVHIDAAWIGYASGKKSEQKGGKNNELILPVSKATLESWLGLDLYAQCKATLGEKQYSSPKTFFTVVD
;
A
#
# COMPACT_ATOMS: atom_id res chain seq x y z
N MET A 1 25.00 -11.22 15.51
CA MET A 1 24.41 -9.91 15.12
C MET A 1 23.08 -10.23 14.43
N ASN A 2 21.96 -10.13 15.15
CA ASN A 2 20.66 -10.44 14.57
C ASN A 2 20.29 -9.31 13.60
N LYS A 3 20.02 -9.63 12.33
CA LYS A 3 19.39 -8.69 11.40
C LYS A 3 18.08 -8.25 12.07
N GLU A 4 17.93 -6.96 12.37
CA GLU A 4 16.62 -6.43 12.73
C GLU A 4 15.68 -6.72 11.56
N GLU A 5 14.72 -7.62 11.78
CA GLU A 5 13.69 -7.89 10.79
C GLU A 5 12.82 -6.64 10.64
N ASN A 6 12.53 -6.27 9.40
CA ASN A 6 11.65 -5.15 9.11
C ASN A 6 10.28 -5.43 9.74
N PRO A 7 9.78 -4.58 10.66
CA PRO A 7 8.53 -4.86 11.36
C PRO A 7 7.30 -4.71 10.44
N LEU A 8 7.48 -4.20 9.22
CA LEU A 8 6.39 -3.93 8.28
C LEU A 8 6.08 -5.12 7.38
N ASN A 9 4.79 -5.38 7.20
CA ASN A 9 4.32 -6.32 6.19
C ASN A 9 4.28 -5.64 4.81
N ALA A 10 4.34 -6.45 3.75
CA ALA A 10 4.01 -5.95 2.42
C ALA A 10 2.53 -5.48 2.40
N PRO A 11 2.20 -4.33 1.77
CA PRO A 11 0.83 -3.86 1.69
C PRO A 11 -0.08 -4.87 0.99
N THR A 12 -1.34 -4.97 1.39
CA THR A 12 -2.28 -5.94 0.84
C THR A 12 -3.54 -5.26 0.30
N SER A 13 -4.19 -5.89 -0.66
CA SER A 13 -5.53 -5.52 -1.13
C SER A 13 -6.23 -6.79 -1.61
N ASP A 14 -7.46 -7.02 -1.16
CA ASP A 14 -8.24 -8.21 -1.51
C ASP A 14 -8.57 -8.30 -3.03
N SER A 15 -8.43 -7.16 -3.71
CA SER A 15 -8.65 -7.03 -5.15
C SER A 15 -7.42 -7.40 -5.99
N ILE A 16 -6.25 -7.60 -5.37
CA ILE A 16 -5.04 -8.03 -6.09
C ILE A 16 -4.93 -9.55 -6.05
N ARG A 17 -4.97 -10.17 -7.24
CA ARG A 17 -4.73 -11.61 -7.41
C ARG A 17 -3.64 -11.83 -8.44
N ASN A 18 -2.59 -12.57 -8.06
CA ASN A 18 -1.42 -12.84 -8.91
C ASN A 18 -0.84 -11.58 -9.55
N GLY A 19 -0.70 -10.50 -8.77
CA GLY A 19 -0.17 -9.22 -9.25
C GLY A 19 -1.10 -8.45 -10.18
N LYS A 20 -2.39 -8.80 -10.27
CA LYS A 20 -3.38 -8.08 -11.08
C LYS A 20 -4.53 -7.57 -10.23
N LEU A 21 -4.92 -6.32 -10.46
CA LEU A 21 -6.10 -5.69 -9.88
C LEU A 21 -7.14 -5.51 -11.01
N SER A 22 -8.24 -6.25 -10.96
CA SER A 22 -9.28 -6.24 -12.01
C SER A 22 -10.42 -5.28 -11.66
N ILE A 23 -10.63 -4.26 -12.49
CA ILE A 23 -11.63 -3.20 -12.25
C ILE A 23 -13.06 -3.64 -12.59
N SER A 24 -13.24 -4.60 -13.50
CA SER A 24 -14.55 -5.19 -13.84
C SER A 24 -15.22 -5.88 -12.65
N LYS A 25 -14.43 -6.28 -11.66
CA LYS A 25 -14.90 -6.92 -10.42
C LYS A 25 -15.17 -5.92 -9.28
N LEU A 26 -14.93 -4.62 -9.51
CA LEU A 26 -15.11 -3.58 -8.50
C LEU A 26 -16.42 -2.82 -8.72
N GLY A 27 -17.10 -2.56 -7.60
CA GLY A 27 -18.15 -1.54 -7.53
C GLY A 27 -17.55 -0.13 -7.48
N ASP A 28 -18.40 0.89 -7.49
CA ASP A 28 -17.97 2.30 -7.58
C ASP A 28 -17.06 2.75 -6.43
N SER A 29 -17.20 2.11 -5.26
CA SER A 29 -16.34 2.34 -4.10
C SER A 29 -14.88 1.93 -4.31
N GLY A 30 -14.59 1.14 -5.35
CA GLY A 30 -13.23 0.70 -5.70
C GLY A 30 -12.68 -0.36 -4.74
N THR A 31 -11.45 -0.16 -4.28
CA THR A 31 -10.77 -1.09 -3.37
C THR A 31 -10.03 -0.36 -2.25
N THR A 32 -9.73 -1.09 -1.18
CA THR A 32 -8.86 -0.62 -0.09
C THR A 32 -7.49 -1.29 -0.17
N PHE A 33 -6.46 -0.53 0.21
CA PHE A 33 -5.12 -1.04 0.45
C PHE A 33 -4.81 -0.93 1.93
N THR A 34 -4.35 -2.02 2.53
CA THR A 34 -4.02 -2.11 3.94
C THR A 34 -2.51 -2.12 4.10
N PHE A 35 -2.01 -1.22 4.93
CA PHE A 35 -0.59 -1.07 5.25
C PHE A 35 -0.44 -1.23 6.75
N GLY A 36 0.39 -2.16 7.22
CA GLY A 36 0.51 -2.31 8.66
C GLY A 36 1.61 -3.22 9.16
N SER A 37 1.73 -3.23 10.48
CA SER A 37 2.65 -4.06 11.26
C SER A 37 1.89 -4.85 12.32
N LYS A 38 2.37 -6.06 12.61
CA LYS A 38 1.93 -6.82 13.79
C LYS A 38 2.48 -6.25 15.10
N ASN A 39 3.51 -5.39 15.02
CA ASN A 39 4.03 -4.67 16.17
C ASN A 39 3.19 -3.39 16.39
N SER A 40 2.53 -3.30 17.54
CA SER A 40 1.66 -2.17 17.92
C SER A 40 2.40 -0.87 18.20
N GLU A 41 3.72 -0.92 18.43
CA GLU A 41 4.56 0.26 18.66
C GLU A 41 5.00 0.94 17.35
N VAL A 42 4.75 0.30 16.20
CA VAL A 42 5.02 0.90 14.91
C VAL A 42 4.02 2.01 14.63
N HIS A 43 4.50 3.13 14.12
CA HIS A 43 3.68 4.23 13.63
C HIS A 43 3.82 4.33 12.12
N ILE A 44 2.74 4.05 11.38
CA ILE A 44 2.72 4.24 9.92
C ILE A 44 2.63 5.74 9.64
N ASP A 45 3.71 6.32 9.13
CA ASP A 45 3.83 7.76 8.89
C ASP A 45 3.15 8.18 7.58
N ALA A 46 3.26 7.34 6.55
CA ALA A 46 2.64 7.57 5.25
C ALA A 46 2.51 6.26 4.47
N ALA A 47 1.45 6.14 3.68
CA ALA A 47 1.30 5.09 2.67
C ALA A 47 1.00 5.70 1.31
N TRP A 48 1.43 5.02 0.25
CA TRP A 48 1.16 5.45 -1.10
C TRP A 48 1.06 4.30 -2.09
N ILE A 49 0.42 4.61 -3.21
CA ILE A 49 0.50 3.84 -4.45
C ILE A 49 1.29 4.70 -5.44
N GLY A 50 2.30 4.11 -6.07
CA GLY A 50 3.16 4.80 -7.02
C GLY A 50 3.60 3.90 -8.18
N TYR A 51 4.28 4.51 -9.13
CA TYR A 51 5.01 3.86 -10.23
C TYR A 51 6.50 4.18 -10.07
N ALA A 52 7.36 3.61 -10.93
CA ALA A 52 8.82 3.76 -10.79
C ALA A 52 9.30 5.23 -10.71
N SER A 53 8.60 6.17 -11.37
CA SER A 53 8.98 7.59 -11.43
C SER A 53 8.16 8.52 -10.52
N GLY A 54 7.22 8.03 -9.70
CA GLY A 54 6.50 8.91 -8.78
C GLY A 54 5.38 8.27 -7.95
N LYS A 55 4.83 9.05 -7.02
CA LYS A 55 3.65 8.69 -6.23
C LYS A 55 2.37 9.15 -6.93
N LYS A 56 1.30 8.34 -6.91
CA LYS A 56 -0.01 8.64 -7.51
C LYS A 56 -1.08 8.93 -6.47
N SER A 57 -1.13 8.14 -5.41
CA SER A 57 -2.04 8.34 -4.29
C SER A 57 -1.23 8.24 -3.01
N GLU A 58 -1.38 9.20 -2.10
CA GLU A 58 -0.70 9.23 -0.81
C GLU A 58 -1.71 9.53 0.29
N GLN A 59 -1.60 8.81 1.39
CA GLN A 59 -2.30 9.12 2.62
C GLN A 59 -1.27 9.26 3.73
N LYS A 60 -1.31 10.41 4.40
CA LYS A 60 -0.57 10.63 5.62
C LYS A 60 -1.15 9.73 6.70
N GLY A 61 -0.27 9.02 7.39
CA GLY A 61 -0.65 8.21 8.52
C GLY A 61 -0.61 9.01 9.83
N GLY A 62 -0.45 8.29 10.93
CA GLY A 62 -0.48 8.83 12.28
C GLY A 62 0.11 7.82 13.27
N LYS A 63 -0.22 7.97 14.55
CA LYS A 63 0.28 7.08 15.62
C LYS A 63 -0.42 5.70 15.64
N ASN A 64 -0.71 5.14 14.47
CA ASN A 64 -1.35 3.83 14.31
C ASN A 64 -0.38 2.89 13.60
N ASN A 65 -0.39 1.61 13.99
CA ASN A 65 0.38 0.55 13.35
C ASN A 65 -0.27 0.01 12.06
N GLU A 66 -1.43 0.55 11.70
CA GLU A 66 -2.18 0.23 10.49
C GLU A 66 -2.73 1.50 9.84
N LEU A 67 -2.73 1.53 8.51
CA LEU A 67 -3.34 2.57 7.68
C LEU A 67 -4.09 1.91 6.53
N ILE A 68 -5.32 2.39 6.29
CA ILE A 68 -6.16 1.93 5.19
C ILE A 68 -6.28 3.07 4.18
N LEU A 69 -5.88 2.81 2.94
CA LEU A 69 -6.01 3.73 1.81
C LEU A 69 -7.14 3.26 0.89
N PRO A 70 -8.32 3.90 0.91
CA PRO A 70 -9.34 3.67 -0.10
C PRO A 70 -8.93 4.29 -1.44
N VAL A 71 -9.17 3.56 -2.52
CA VAL A 71 -8.94 4.01 -3.90
C VAL A 71 -10.21 3.73 -4.69
N SER A 72 -10.85 4.79 -5.19
CA SER A 72 -12.10 4.66 -5.94
C SER A 72 -11.89 3.95 -7.28
N LYS A 73 -12.97 3.38 -7.81
CA LYS A 73 -12.95 2.74 -9.14
C LYS A 73 -12.52 3.73 -10.23
N ALA A 74 -13.02 4.96 -10.20
CA ALA A 74 -12.64 6.02 -11.16
C ALA A 74 -11.13 6.32 -11.14
N THR A 75 -10.50 6.31 -9.95
CA THR A 75 -9.05 6.45 -9.85
C THR A 75 -8.32 5.24 -10.45
N LEU A 76 -8.79 4.02 -10.19
CA LEU A 76 -8.19 2.80 -10.74
C LEU A 76 -8.34 2.71 -12.26
N GLU A 77 -9.48 3.13 -12.81
CA GLU A 77 -9.72 3.24 -14.25
C GLU A 77 -8.70 4.17 -14.92
N SER A 78 -8.34 5.28 -14.26
CA SER A 78 -7.28 6.18 -14.76
C SER A 78 -5.88 5.54 -14.77
N TRP A 79 -5.72 4.38 -14.13
CA TRP A 79 -4.47 3.63 -14.04
C TRP A 79 -4.47 2.33 -14.85
N LEU A 80 -5.50 2.11 -15.67
CA LEU A 80 -5.63 0.89 -16.48
C LEU A 80 -4.37 0.64 -17.32
N GLY A 81 -3.84 -0.58 -17.26
CA GLY A 81 -2.64 -1.00 -17.97
C GLY A 81 -1.31 -0.53 -17.34
N LEU A 82 -1.34 0.21 -16.24
CA LEU A 82 -0.13 0.68 -15.57
C LEU A 82 0.40 -0.33 -14.55
N ASP A 83 1.73 -0.46 -14.50
CA ASP A 83 2.45 -1.18 -13.46
C ASP A 83 2.69 -0.28 -12.25
N LEU A 84 2.11 -0.67 -11.12
CA LEU A 84 2.09 0.08 -9.88
C LEU A 84 2.71 -0.72 -8.74
N TYR A 85 3.04 -0.01 -7.66
CA TYR A 85 3.33 -0.62 -6.38
C TYR A 85 2.69 0.15 -5.22
N ALA A 86 2.32 -0.58 -4.18
CA ALA A 86 1.95 -0.03 -2.89
C ALA A 86 3.13 -0.14 -1.91
N GLN A 87 3.36 0.91 -1.11
CA GLN A 87 4.38 0.92 -0.06
C GLN A 87 3.98 1.88 1.09
N CYS A 88 4.44 1.60 2.32
CA CYS A 88 4.39 2.56 3.42
C CYS A 88 5.76 2.83 4.04
N LYS A 89 5.84 3.97 4.72
CA LYS A 89 6.90 4.32 5.66
C LYS A 89 6.36 4.32 7.07
N ALA A 90 7.20 3.90 7.99
CA ALA A 90 6.84 3.86 9.39
C ALA A 90 8.03 4.11 10.31
N THR A 91 7.73 4.44 11.54
CA THR A 91 8.70 4.68 12.61
C THR A 91 8.48 3.69 13.74
N LEU A 92 9.55 3.13 14.29
CA LEU A 92 9.56 2.35 15.54
C LEU A 92 10.69 2.87 16.42
N GLY A 93 10.34 3.50 17.55
CA GLY A 93 11.29 4.30 18.33
C GLY A 93 11.83 5.47 17.49
N GLU A 94 13.16 5.52 17.30
CA GLU A 94 13.83 6.54 16.48
C GLU A 94 14.18 6.05 15.06
N LYS A 95 13.86 4.79 14.73
CA LYS A 95 14.22 4.17 13.46
C LYS A 95 13.10 4.27 12.44
N GLN A 96 13.46 4.55 11.19
CA GLN A 96 12.55 4.55 10.06
C GLN A 96 12.65 3.27 9.24
N TYR A 97 11.50 2.80 8.80
CA TYR A 97 11.35 1.59 8.00
C TYR A 97 10.49 1.90 6.77
N SER A 98 10.72 1.13 5.71
CA SER A 98 9.83 1.11 4.54
C SER A 98 9.36 -0.32 4.33
N SER A 99 8.07 -0.52 4.09
CA SER A 99 7.55 -1.87 3.83
C SER A 99 8.19 -2.43 2.56
N PRO A 100 8.21 -3.76 2.37
CA PRO A 100 8.32 -4.34 1.04
C PRO A 100 7.28 -3.72 0.09
N LYS A 101 7.59 -3.70 -1.20
CA LYS A 101 6.68 -3.21 -2.23
C LYS A 101 5.73 -4.32 -2.64
N THR A 102 4.45 -4.00 -2.76
CA THR A 102 3.46 -4.88 -3.40
C THR A 102 3.21 -4.39 -4.81
N PHE A 103 3.74 -5.12 -5.80
CA PHE A 103 3.58 -4.77 -7.22
C PHE A 103 2.26 -5.32 -7.77
N PHE A 104 1.60 -4.53 -8.61
CA PHE A 104 0.39 -4.94 -9.31
C PHE A 104 0.17 -4.14 -10.60
N THR A 105 -0.51 -4.76 -11.56
CA THR A 105 -1.00 -4.10 -12.78
C THR A 105 -2.51 -3.96 -12.70
N VAL A 106 -3.04 -2.79 -13.08
CA VAL A 106 -4.49 -2.60 -13.18
C VAL A 106 -4.97 -3.16 -14.52
N VAL A 107 -5.94 -4.06 -14.49
CA VAL A 107 -6.53 -4.71 -15.67
C VAL A 107 -8.04 -4.53 -15.64
N ASP A 108 -8.68 -4.67 -16.80
CA ASP A 108 -10.13 -4.71 -16.90
C ASP A 108 -10.68 -5.96 -16.16
#